data_AF-V9EVU4-F1
#
_entry.id   AF-V9EVU4-F1
#
_cell.length_a   1.000
_cell.length_b   1.000
_cell.length_c   1.000
_cell.angle_alpha   90.00
_cell.angle_beta   90.00
_cell.angle_gamma   90.00
#
_symmetry.space_group_name_H-M   'P 1'
#
loop_
_entity.id
_entity.type
_entity.pdbx_description
1 polymer ?
#
loop_
_entity_poly.entity_id
_entity_poly.type
_entity_poly.pdbx_seq_one_letter_code
_entity_poly.pdbx_strand_id
1 'polypeptide(L)'
;MASHGKVETSHQQPPLFARLQHRIAAGWKRSRISQRSEYSVERLLAFRDYHRTTSATRVIVVCVLAPIPALLVALGIDCIPLRPPSEGWRANYAVWIRLCAAMFFEALGVVWQVREVIISGTVSNTGASIIALGTAVNCVLVTIAVAEAWKFPIPFGYVLMTNVYVLIFCTWMILGIGPRVLANSTVLRQQIKAQLFIIANQGIVVVCYPVFSAVFDRLSATQQGFFVFLMPMIKFFTKQNIANAAKTSHEYVGPIVVFSVDLFNVYYVAICMQSAKSLVTTLVIISTDTFFIVIALRAIYKRVNSLDANDTICEGNYLQALLGLVRKVFQETTFSRDSTQRIRLLAPFPLRISDESSACMKTLSKTARLPINSRISTKSSGRQPSKNQSMTTIAVLPKKTQVAPDIPHNTHDPKLRVTPSSVAKLNNILASKAREEIVHDALQSLFHSEYILLAEYIELMVPMLYSLYLVVLFHLPVAAYYPHTASMTVSDLQGAVMSILAYAVIELVSFTVLLVLLWRKFGFSPLYQLAFVLETQGPALQGYLFVWTITILHLKLAHYGTWENGFLPLELY
;
A
#
# COMPACT_ATOMS: atom_id res chain seq x y z
N MET A 1 62.77 -39.25 18.83
CA MET A 1 61.38 -39.67 18.52
C MET A 1 60.44 -38.62 19.06
N ALA A 2 60.02 -37.70 18.19
CA ALA A 2 59.11 -36.60 18.52
C ALA A 2 57.66 -37.04 18.28
N SER A 3 56.77 -36.80 19.24
CA SER A 3 55.32 -36.93 19.08
C SER A 3 54.73 -35.52 19.06
N HIS A 4 54.40 -35.03 17.86
CA HIS A 4 53.62 -33.81 17.65
C HIS A 4 52.15 -34.19 17.61
N GLY A 5 51.40 -33.80 18.65
CA GLY A 5 49.94 -33.82 18.65
C GLY A 5 49.40 -32.75 17.71
N LYS A 6 48.72 -33.19 16.65
CA LYS A 6 48.05 -32.33 15.66
C LYS A 6 46.69 -31.95 16.25
N VAL A 7 46.52 -30.67 16.60
CA VAL A 7 45.21 -30.11 16.95
C VAL A 7 44.42 -29.89 15.66
N GLU A 8 43.45 -30.77 15.41
CA GLU A 8 42.46 -30.60 14.35
C GLU A 8 41.43 -29.55 14.78
N THR A 9 41.57 -28.33 14.26
CA THR A 9 40.53 -27.29 14.38
C THR A 9 39.36 -27.66 13.48
N SER A 10 38.36 -28.32 14.07
CA SER A 10 37.05 -28.54 13.45
C SER A 10 36.38 -27.19 13.17
N HIS A 11 36.35 -26.77 11.91
CA HIS A 11 35.45 -25.72 11.45
C HIS A 11 34.01 -26.25 11.52
N GLN A 12 33.37 -26.08 12.68
CA GLN A 12 31.93 -26.26 12.81
C GLN A 12 31.22 -25.27 11.88
N GLN A 13 30.75 -25.79 10.75
CA GLN A 13 29.76 -25.08 9.94
C GLN A 13 28.54 -24.77 10.83
N PRO A 14 28.00 -23.54 10.80
CA PRO A 14 26.83 -23.22 11.61
C PRO A 14 25.68 -24.16 11.21
N PRO A 15 24.89 -24.64 12.19
CA PRO A 15 23.87 -25.65 11.94
C PRO A 15 22.91 -25.17 10.84
N LEU A 16 22.45 -26.10 10.00
CA LEU A 16 21.48 -25.83 8.92
C LEU A 16 20.30 -24.99 9.40
N PHE A 17 19.86 -25.19 10.65
CA PHE A 17 18.83 -24.42 11.31
C PHE A 17 19.20 -22.95 11.56
N ALA A 18 20.45 -22.64 11.95
CA ALA A 18 20.92 -21.26 12.10
C ALA A 18 21.10 -20.57 10.73
N ARG A 19 21.52 -21.31 9.69
CA ARG A 19 21.55 -20.80 8.30
C ARG A 19 20.14 -20.56 7.76
N LEU A 20 19.19 -21.45 8.08
CA LEU A 20 17.78 -21.30 7.71
C LEU A 20 17.13 -20.16 8.48
N GLN A 21 17.36 -20.03 9.79
CA GLN A 21 16.93 -18.89 10.60
C GLN A 21 17.56 -17.59 10.13
N HIS A 22 18.83 -17.57 9.76
CA HIS A 22 19.48 -16.38 9.21
C HIS A 22 18.96 -16.07 7.79
N ARG A 23 18.61 -17.07 6.98
CA ARG A 23 17.97 -16.88 5.66
C ARG A 23 16.52 -16.44 5.77
N ILE A 24 15.77 -16.94 6.75
CA ILE A 24 14.41 -16.53 7.08
C ILE A 24 14.45 -15.12 7.70
N ALA A 25 15.37 -14.83 8.61
CA ALA A 25 15.55 -13.51 9.20
C ALA A 25 16.09 -12.49 8.19
N ALA A 26 16.99 -12.87 7.28
CA ALA A 26 17.45 -12.02 6.18
C ALA A 26 16.36 -11.87 5.11
N GLY A 27 15.60 -12.91 4.82
CA GLY A 27 14.41 -12.88 3.96
C GLY A 27 13.32 -11.98 4.54
N TRP A 28 13.07 -12.06 5.84
CA TRP A 28 12.16 -11.23 6.62
C TRP A 28 12.63 -9.78 6.69
N LYS A 29 13.94 -9.55 6.91
CA LYS A 29 14.58 -8.22 6.89
C LYS A 29 14.54 -7.60 5.48
N ARG A 30 14.67 -8.41 4.41
CA ARG A 30 14.56 -8.00 3.00
C ARG A 30 13.11 -7.89 2.51
N SER A 31 12.17 -8.55 3.19
CA SER A 31 10.71 -8.51 2.99
C SER A 31 10.05 -7.32 3.70
N ARG A 32 10.80 -6.59 4.57
CA ARG A 32 10.30 -5.36 5.21
C ARG A 32 9.94 -4.29 4.19
N ILE A 33 8.66 -4.22 3.91
CA ILE A 33 7.98 -3.23 3.05
C ILE A 33 8.33 -1.81 3.47
N SER A 34 8.43 -1.56 4.79
CA SER A 34 8.83 -0.28 5.35
C SER A 34 10.24 0.15 4.94
N GLN A 35 11.25 -0.74 4.92
CA GLN A 35 12.66 -0.38 4.59
C GLN A 35 12.91 -0.14 3.09
N ARG A 36 11.89 -0.35 2.24
CA ARG A 36 11.97 -0.14 0.79
C ARG A 36 11.49 1.24 0.35
N SER A 37 10.99 2.04 1.30
CA SER A 37 10.47 3.37 1.08
C SER A 37 11.34 4.39 1.80
N GLU A 38 11.53 5.55 1.18
CA GLU A 38 12.31 6.67 1.72
C GLU A 38 11.33 7.80 2.06
N TYR A 39 11.27 8.20 3.33
CA TYR A 39 10.42 9.29 3.79
C TYR A 39 11.09 10.63 3.52
N SER A 40 10.50 11.48 2.67
CA SER A 40 11.08 12.77 2.33
C SER A 40 10.95 13.82 3.42
N VAL A 41 11.86 14.79 3.39
CA VAL A 41 11.77 16.01 4.21
C VAL A 41 10.51 16.82 3.86
N GLU A 42 10.07 16.79 2.60
CA GLU A 42 8.80 17.40 2.15
C GLU A 42 7.59 16.80 2.88
N ARG A 43 7.53 15.47 3.00
CA ARG A 43 6.47 14.79 3.76
C ARG A 43 6.53 15.10 5.25
N LEU A 44 7.73 15.21 5.83
CA LEU A 44 7.90 15.62 7.22
C LEU A 44 7.35 17.03 7.49
N LEU A 45 7.67 17.98 6.62
CA LEU A 45 7.20 19.36 6.73
C LEU A 45 5.68 19.46 6.52
N ALA A 46 5.14 18.75 5.53
CA ALA A 46 3.70 18.66 5.29
C ALA A 46 2.97 18.10 6.52
N PHE A 47 3.49 17.03 7.13
CA PHE A 47 2.92 16.44 8.34
C PHE A 47 2.98 17.40 9.54
N ARG A 48 4.11 18.10 9.76
CA ARG A 48 4.21 19.10 10.82
C ARG A 48 3.17 20.20 10.65
N ASP A 49 3.03 20.73 9.43
CA ASP A 49 2.09 21.80 9.13
C ASP A 49 0.65 21.33 9.34
N TYR A 50 0.35 20.09 8.95
CA TYR A 50 -0.92 19.43 9.22
C TYR A 50 -1.22 19.32 10.72
N HIS A 51 -0.26 18.83 11.51
CA HIS A 51 -0.39 18.69 12.96
C HIS A 51 -0.63 20.03 13.66
N ARG A 52 -0.04 21.12 13.17
CA ARG A 52 -0.22 22.47 13.75
C ARG A 52 -1.55 23.12 13.38
N THR A 53 -2.06 22.87 12.18
CA THR A 53 -3.22 23.60 11.62
C THR A 53 -4.54 22.87 11.80
N THR A 54 -4.52 21.57 12.05
CA THR A 54 -5.73 20.72 12.07
C THR A 54 -6.25 20.55 13.49
N SER A 55 -7.56 20.74 13.69
CA SER A 55 -8.21 20.48 14.99
C SER A 55 -8.40 18.98 15.24
N ALA A 56 -8.43 18.56 16.50
CA ALA A 56 -8.65 17.16 16.88
C ALA A 56 -10.01 16.63 16.37
N THR A 57 -11.04 17.48 16.35
CA THR A 57 -12.36 17.12 15.79
C THR A 57 -12.28 16.77 14.32
N ARG A 58 -11.54 17.55 13.51
CA ARG A 58 -11.36 17.26 12.08
C ARG A 58 -10.61 15.93 11.88
N VAL A 59 -9.58 15.67 12.68
CA VAL A 59 -8.83 14.40 12.65
C VAL A 59 -9.76 13.21 12.89
N ILE A 60 -10.59 13.27 13.93
CA ILE A 60 -11.55 12.19 14.25
C ILE A 60 -12.56 12.02 13.11
N VAL A 61 -13.14 13.11 12.61
CA VAL A 61 -14.12 13.07 11.52
C VAL A 61 -13.53 12.45 10.26
N VAL A 62 -12.30 12.80 9.89
CA VAL A 62 -11.60 12.19 8.74
C VAL A 62 -11.45 10.68 8.93
N CYS A 63 -11.01 10.23 10.11
CA CYS A 63 -10.85 8.81 10.40
C CYS A 63 -12.18 8.04 10.36
N VAL A 64 -13.29 8.62 10.82
CA VAL A 64 -14.59 7.94 10.80
C VAL A 64 -15.22 7.97 9.42
N LEU A 65 -15.13 9.09 8.70
CA LEU A 65 -15.81 9.28 7.42
C LEU A 65 -15.06 8.69 6.22
N ALA A 66 -13.75 8.46 6.30
CA ALA A 66 -12.95 7.99 5.16
C ALA A 66 -13.51 6.75 4.43
N PRO A 67 -14.01 5.70 5.11
CA PRO A 67 -14.48 4.49 4.44
C PRO A 67 -15.99 4.49 4.11
N ILE A 68 -16.76 5.43 4.68
CA ILE A 68 -18.22 5.49 4.55
C ILE A 68 -18.71 5.66 3.10
N PRO A 69 -18.08 6.50 2.24
CA PRO A 69 -18.59 6.68 0.88
C PRO A 69 -18.59 5.39 0.05
N ALA A 70 -17.63 4.48 0.26
CA ALA A 70 -17.60 3.20 -0.44
C ALA A 70 -18.76 2.29 0.00
N LEU A 71 -19.03 2.24 1.31
CA LEU A 71 -20.16 1.51 1.88
C LEU A 71 -21.50 2.07 1.38
N LEU A 72 -21.67 3.39 1.35
CA LEU A 72 -22.90 4.03 0.87
C LEU A 72 -23.15 3.74 -0.61
N VAL A 73 -22.11 3.76 -1.45
CA VAL A 73 -22.24 3.37 -2.86
C VAL A 73 -22.66 1.91 -2.97
N ALA A 74 -22.05 1.00 -2.19
CA ALA A 74 -22.40 -0.41 -2.23
C ALA A 74 -23.86 -0.65 -1.81
N LEU A 75 -24.30 -0.04 -0.71
CA LEU A 75 -25.69 -0.07 -0.27
C LEU A 75 -26.65 0.57 -1.27
N GLY A 76 -26.26 1.68 -1.89
CA GLY A 76 -27.05 2.36 -2.92
C GLY A 76 -27.28 1.47 -4.15
N ILE A 77 -26.27 0.68 -4.54
CA ILE A 77 -26.42 -0.36 -5.57
C ILE A 77 -27.38 -1.44 -5.08
N ASP A 78 -27.27 -1.86 -3.82
CA ASP A 78 -28.12 -2.90 -3.23
C ASP A 78 -29.59 -2.51 -3.09
N CYS A 79 -29.90 -1.23 -2.99
CA CYS A 79 -31.27 -0.70 -2.98
C CYS A 79 -32.02 -0.90 -4.32
N ILE A 80 -31.33 -1.19 -5.42
CA ILE A 80 -31.99 -1.40 -6.73
C ILE A 80 -32.64 -2.79 -6.73
N PRO A 81 -33.97 -2.91 -6.83
CA PRO A 81 -34.67 -4.18 -6.70
C PRO A 81 -34.32 -5.15 -7.83
N LEU A 82 -34.26 -6.44 -7.49
CA LEU A 82 -33.99 -7.54 -8.42
C LEU A 82 -35.20 -8.47 -8.52
N ARG A 83 -35.27 -9.22 -9.62
CA ARG A 83 -36.23 -10.30 -9.82
C ARG A 83 -35.55 -11.67 -9.70
N PRO A 84 -36.28 -12.78 -9.60
CA PRO A 84 -35.69 -14.10 -9.66
C PRO A 84 -34.81 -14.30 -10.91
N PRO A 85 -33.59 -14.88 -10.77
CA PRO A 85 -32.71 -15.15 -11.90
C PRO A 85 -33.32 -16.09 -12.96
N SER A 86 -34.29 -16.93 -12.57
CA SER A 86 -35.01 -17.86 -13.44
C SER A 86 -35.85 -17.18 -14.53
N GLU A 87 -36.23 -15.91 -14.35
CA GLU A 87 -36.99 -15.13 -15.36
C GLU A 87 -36.13 -14.71 -16.57
N GLY A 88 -34.83 -15.01 -16.55
CA GLY A 88 -33.91 -14.70 -17.63
C GLY A 88 -33.39 -13.27 -17.61
N TRP A 89 -32.47 -12.99 -18.52
CA TRP A 89 -31.67 -11.75 -18.48
C TRP A 89 -32.44 -10.49 -18.88
N ARG A 90 -33.47 -10.61 -19.73
CA ARG A 90 -34.30 -9.48 -20.19
C ARG A 90 -35.24 -8.98 -19.09
N ALA A 91 -35.85 -9.90 -18.34
CA ALA A 91 -36.68 -9.56 -17.19
C ALA A 91 -35.86 -8.94 -16.05
N ASN A 92 -34.59 -9.31 -15.95
CA ASN A 92 -33.63 -8.84 -14.94
C ASN A 92 -32.82 -7.62 -15.41
N TYR A 93 -33.42 -6.66 -16.13
CA TYR A 93 -32.69 -5.48 -16.63
C TYR A 93 -32.01 -4.65 -15.53
N ALA A 94 -32.57 -4.68 -14.31
CA ALA A 94 -32.00 -4.01 -13.14
C ALA A 94 -30.61 -4.52 -12.75
N VAL A 95 -30.29 -5.79 -13.07
CA VAL A 95 -28.93 -6.35 -12.87
C VAL A 95 -27.91 -5.56 -13.68
N TRP A 96 -28.25 -5.15 -14.91
CA TRP A 96 -27.35 -4.41 -15.79
C TRP A 96 -27.12 -2.98 -15.30
N ILE A 97 -28.15 -2.35 -14.73
CA ILE A 97 -28.02 -1.03 -14.09
C ILE A 97 -27.10 -1.12 -12.87
N ARG A 98 -27.32 -2.12 -12.01
CA ARG A 98 -26.47 -2.39 -10.83
C ARG A 98 -25.03 -2.67 -11.22
N LEU A 99 -24.82 -3.53 -12.22
CA LEU A 99 -23.49 -3.89 -12.72
C LEU A 99 -22.80 -2.68 -13.35
N CYS A 100 -23.52 -1.83 -14.08
CA CYS A 100 -22.98 -0.58 -14.64
C CYS A 100 -22.50 0.37 -13.53
N ALA A 101 -23.32 0.57 -12.49
CA ALA A 101 -22.96 1.40 -11.36
C ALA A 101 -21.74 0.83 -10.60
N ALA A 102 -21.73 -0.47 -10.31
CA ALA A 102 -20.61 -1.16 -9.69
C ALA A 102 -19.32 -0.97 -10.50
N MET A 103 -19.33 -1.35 -11.78
CA MET A 103 -18.19 -1.25 -12.68
C MET A 103 -17.71 0.20 -12.87
N PHE A 104 -18.62 1.19 -12.82
CA PHE A 104 -18.26 2.60 -12.91
C PHE A 104 -17.44 3.05 -11.69
N PHE A 105 -17.92 2.78 -10.47
CA PHE A 105 -17.20 3.18 -9.27
C PHE A 105 -15.91 2.38 -9.05
N GLU A 106 -15.89 1.10 -9.43
CA GLU A 106 -14.67 0.29 -9.46
C GLU A 106 -13.65 0.88 -10.44
N ALA A 107 -14.06 1.15 -11.69
CA ALA A 107 -13.16 1.73 -12.70
C ALA A 107 -12.66 3.10 -12.28
N LEU A 108 -13.53 3.95 -11.74
CA LEU A 108 -13.15 5.26 -11.19
C LEU A 108 -12.13 5.10 -10.05
N GLY A 109 -12.32 4.11 -9.19
CA GLY A 109 -11.40 3.77 -8.11
C GLY A 109 -10.04 3.34 -8.63
N VAL A 110 -9.98 2.47 -9.65
CA VAL A 110 -8.72 2.06 -10.30
C VAL A 110 -8.03 3.27 -10.95
N VAL A 111 -8.78 4.16 -11.62
CA VAL A 111 -8.18 5.39 -12.18
C VAL A 111 -7.57 6.25 -11.07
N TRP A 112 -8.22 6.40 -9.92
CA TRP A 112 -7.66 7.17 -8.80
C TRP A 112 -6.40 6.55 -8.21
N GLN A 113 -6.34 5.21 -8.08
CA GLN A 113 -5.11 4.52 -7.69
C GLN A 113 -3.98 4.78 -8.69
N VAL A 114 -4.27 4.70 -9.99
CA VAL A 114 -3.28 4.97 -11.04
C VAL A 114 -2.80 6.42 -10.97
N ARG A 115 -3.72 7.39 -10.80
CA ARG A 115 -3.41 8.84 -10.74
C ARG A 115 -2.45 9.22 -9.61
N GLU A 116 -2.43 8.45 -8.52
CA GLU A 116 -1.51 8.67 -7.41
C GLU A 116 -0.06 8.31 -7.74
N VAL A 117 0.15 7.33 -8.63
CA VAL A 117 1.48 6.79 -8.93
C VAL A 117 2.04 7.22 -10.29
N ILE A 118 1.21 7.86 -11.13
CA ILE A 118 1.64 8.45 -12.41
C ILE A 118 1.93 9.94 -12.28
N ILE A 119 2.55 10.50 -13.31
CA ILE A 119 2.82 11.94 -13.42
C ILE A 119 1.55 12.76 -13.15
N SER A 120 1.62 13.67 -12.18
CA SER A 120 0.48 14.50 -11.80
C SER A 120 -0.03 15.31 -13.00
N GLY A 121 -1.35 15.31 -13.20
CA GLY A 121 -1.99 16.04 -14.31
C GLY A 121 -2.07 15.26 -15.63
N THR A 122 -1.57 14.03 -15.72
CA THR A 122 -1.75 13.19 -16.93
C THR A 122 -3.22 12.84 -17.20
N VAL A 123 -4.01 12.62 -16.15
CA VAL A 123 -5.45 12.34 -16.25
C VAL A 123 -6.23 13.37 -15.44
N SER A 124 -7.15 14.09 -16.10
CA SER A 124 -8.06 15.04 -15.48
C SER A 124 -9.22 14.33 -14.76
N ASN A 125 -9.95 15.03 -13.88
CA ASN A 125 -11.13 14.44 -13.22
C ASN A 125 -12.23 14.05 -14.23
N THR A 126 -12.41 14.87 -15.27
CA THR A 126 -13.31 14.58 -16.38
C THR A 126 -12.83 13.36 -17.17
N GLY A 127 -11.53 13.28 -17.48
CA GLY A 127 -10.93 12.13 -18.15
C GLY A 127 -11.12 10.85 -17.35
N ALA A 128 -10.94 10.90 -16.03
CA ALA A 128 -11.19 9.76 -15.15
C ALA A 128 -12.65 9.28 -15.21
N SER A 129 -13.61 10.21 -15.23
CA SER A 129 -15.03 9.89 -15.33
C SER A 129 -15.39 9.29 -16.70
N ILE A 130 -14.78 9.79 -17.78
CA ILE A 130 -14.96 9.25 -19.14
C ILE A 130 -14.39 7.83 -19.24
N ILE A 131 -13.18 7.59 -18.71
CA ILE A 131 -12.55 6.27 -18.67
C ILE A 131 -13.43 5.29 -17.90
N ALA A 132 -13.90 5.70 -16.71
CA ALA A 132 -14.75 4.87 -15.86
C ALA A 132 -16.09 4.53 -16.55
N LEU A 133 -16.77 5.53 -17.12
CA LEU A 133 -18.04 5.34 -17.83
C LEU A 133 -17.87 4.47 -19.08
N GLY A 134 -16.85 4.75 -19.89
CA GLY A 134 -16.53 3.97 -21.07
C GLY A 134 -16.23 2.51 -20.72
N THR A 135 -15.48 2.28 -19.64
CA THR A 135 -15.20 0.93 -19.14
C THR A 135 -16.49 0.22 -18.71
N ALA A 136 -17.29 0.86 -17.85
CA ALA A 136 -18.51 0.28 -17.30
C ALA A 136 -19.52 -0.11 -18.39
N VAL A 137 -19.82 0.81 -19.31
CA VAL A 137 -20.78 0.57 -20.39
C VAL A 137 -20.33 -0.57 -21.29
N ASN A 138 -19.07 -0.58 -21.74
CA ASN A 138 -18.57 -1.65 -22.61
C ASN A 138 -18.53 -3.01 -21.90
N CYS A 139 -18.14 -3.04 -20.62
CA CYS A 139 -18.15 -4.30 -19.84
C CYS A 139 -19.57 -4.86 -19.70
N VAL A 140 -20.55 -4.01 -19.41
CA VAL A 140 -21.95 -4.44 -19.30
C VAL A 140 -22.49 -4.92 -20.65
N LEU A 141 -22.21 -4.21 -21.75
CA LEU A 141 -22.62 -4.64 -23.09
C LEU A 141 -22.04 -6.01 -23.47
N VAL A 142 -20.76 -6.23 -23.20
CA VAL A 142 -20.14 -7.54 -23.43
C VAL A 142 -20.77 -8.61 -22.53
N THR A 143 -21.06 -8.29 -21.27
CA THR A 143 -21.69 -9.23 -20.34
C THR A 143 -23.11 -9.59 -20.79
N ILE A 144 -23.89 -8.63 -21.30
CA ILE A 144 -25.22 -8.88 -21.89
C ILE A 144 -25.10 -9.80 -23.11
N ALA A 145 -24.14 -9.52 -24.02
CA ALA A 145 -23.92 -10.36 -25.19
C ALA A 145 -23.54 -11.80 -24.82
N VAL A 146 -22.73 -11.99 -23.77
CA VAL A 146 -22.39 -13.33 -23.25
C VAL A 146 -23.60 -14.00 -22.60
N ALA A 147 -24.41 -13.26 -21.84
CA ALA A 147 -25.62 -13.79 -21.22
C ALA A 147 -26.66 -14.23 -22.27
N GLU A 148 -26.75 -13.52 -23.40
CA GLU A 148 -27.61 -13.88 -24.54
C GLU A 148 -27.04 -15.07 -25.32
N ALA A 149 -25.73 -15.10 -25.57
CA ALA A 149 -25.10 -16.14 -26.37
C ALA A 149 -24.90 -17.48 -25.64
N TRP A 150 -24.78 -17.47 -24.31
CA TRP A 150 -24.47 -18.67 -23.53
C TRP A 150 -25.58 -19.07 -22.55
N LYS A 151 -25.72 -18.37 -21.43
CA LYS A 151 -26.73 -18.62 -20.39
C LYS A 151 -26.80 -17.46 -19.41
N PHE A 152 -27.97 -17.24 -18.82
CA PHE A 152 -28.17 -16.38 -17.66
C PHE A 152 -28.74 -17.16 -16.46
N PRO A 153 -28.23 -16.96 -15.23
CA PRO A 153 -26.97 -16.28 -14.88
C PRO A 153 -25.73 -16.89 -15.52
N ILE A 154 -24.71 -16.08 -15.80
CA ILE A 154 -23.43 -16.55 -16.32
C ILE A 154 -22.69 -17.28 -15.19
N PRO A 155 -22.25 -18.54 -15.35
CA PRO A 155 -21.46 -19.23 -14.33
C PRO A 155 -20.19 -18.45 -14.01
N PHE A 156 -19.99 -18.13 -12.73
CA PHE A 156 -18.83 -17.33 -12.28
C PHE A 156 -18.71 -15.97 -12.98
N GLY A 157 -19.83 -15.36 -13.39
CA GLY A 157 -19.87 -14.20 -14.28
C GLY A 157 -18.96 -13.06 -13.85
N TYR A 158 -18.94 -12.70 -12.56
CA TYR A 158 -18.08 -11.63 -12.05
C TYR A 158 -16.58 -11.93 -12.24
N VAL A 159 -16.17 -13.17 -11.93
CA VAL A 159 -14.76 -13.61 -12.04
C VAL A 159 -14.37 -13.81 -13.50
N LEU A 160 -15.22 -14.46 -14.30
CA LEU A 160 -14.97 -14.71 -15.72
C LEU A 160 -14.81 -13.39 -16.50
N MET A 161 -15.66 -12.41 -16.20
CA MET A 161 -15.61 -11.09 -16.83
C MET A 161 -14.50 -10.19 -16.29
N THR A 162 -13.78 -10.58 -15.22
CA THR A 162 -12.68 -9.77 -14.66
C THR A 162 -11.57 -9.53 -15.69
N ASN A 163 -11.18 -10.55 -16.47
CA ASN A 163 -10.15 -10.39 -17.50
C ASN A 163 -10.59 -9.46 -18.63
N VAL A 164 -11.86 -9.59 -19.05
CA VAL A 164 -12.48 -8.72 -20.07
C VAL A 164 -12.52 -7.28 -19.57
N TYR A 165 -12.90 -7.08 -18.31
CA TYR A 165 -12.91 -5.79 -17.64
C TYR A 165 -11.52 -5.14 -17.66
N VAL A 166 -10.47 -5.86 -17.29
CA VAL A 166 -9.09 -5.34 -17.30
C VAL A 166 -8.66 -4.92 -18.72
N LEU A 167 -9.01 -5.70 -19.75
CA LEU A 167 -8.67 -5.37 -21.15
C LEU A 167 -9.39 -4.10 -21.63
N ILE A 168 -10.70 -4.00 -21.36
CA ILE A 168 -11.51 -2.84 -21.71
C ILE A 168 -11.00 -1.60 -20.95
N PHE A 169 -10.73 -1.74 -19.65
CA PHE A 169 -10.17 -0.67 -18.81
C PHE A 169 -8.82 -0.19 -19.36
N CYS A 170 -7.90 -1.10 -19.68
CA CYS A 170 -6.61 -0.75 -20.28
C CYS A 170 -6.78 0.05 -21.59
N THR A 171 -7.74 -0.36 -22.42
CA THR A 171 -8.03 0.32 -23.69
C THR A 171 -8.51 1.75 -23.44
N TRP A 172 -9.48 1.94 -22.56
CA TRP A 172 -9.97 3.27 -22.19
C TRP A 172 -8.90 4.14 -21.51
N MET A 173 -8.05 3.55 -20.67
CA MET A 173 -6.92 4.25 -20.06
C MET A 173 -5.91 4.75 -21.11
N ILE A 174 -5.55 3.92 -22.09
CA ILE A 174 -4.64 4.30 -23.18
C ILE A 174 -5.25 5.42 -24.02
N LEU A 175 -6.55 5.33 -24.34
CA LEU A 175 -7.27 6.36 -25.09
C LEU A 175 -7.38 7.67 -24.29
N GLY A 176 -7.69 7.60 -22.99
CA GLY A 176 -7.87 8.77 -22.13
C GLY A 176 -6.57 9.50 -21.80
N ILE A 177 -5.44 8.78 -21.69
CA ILE A 177 -4.10 9.39 -21.56
C ILE A 177 -3.59 9.91 -22.91
N GLY A 178 -3.96 9.23 -24.00
CA GLY A 178 -3.49 9.50 -25.35
C GLY A 178 -2.33 8.57 -25.74
N PRO A 179 -2.47 7.76 -26.81
CA PRO A 179 -1.44 6.82 -27.25
C PRO A 179 -0.09 7.48 -27.54
N ARG A 180 -0.11 8.71 -28.08
CA ARG A 180 1.09 9.49 -28.41
C ARG A 180 1.85 9.95 -27.15
N VAL A 181 1.14 10.33 -26.10
CA VAL A 181 1.76 10.72 -24.81
C VAL A 181 2.45 9.52 -24.17
N LEU A 182 1.80 8.35 -24.24
CA LEU A 182 2.36 7.11 -23.72
C LEU A 182 3.56 6.61 -24.54
N ALA A 183 3.52 6.76 -25.87
CA ALA A 183 4.64 6.38 -26.74
C ALA A 183 5.90 7.24 -26.49
N ASN A 184 5.71 8.53 -26.17
CA ASN A 184 6.79 9.49 -25.99
C ASN A 184 7.42 9.45 -24.59
N SER A 185 6.74 8.90 -23.57
CA SER A 185 7.21 8.89 -22.18
C SER A 185 7.52 7.47 -21.69
N THR A 186 8.81 7.14 -21.62
CA THR A 186 9.29 5.84 -21.10
C THR A 186 8.99 5.67 -19.61
N VAL A 187 9.05 6.76 -18.82
CA VAL A 187 8.74 6.78 -17.38
C VAL A 187 7.26 6.46 -17.14
N LEU A 188 6.36 7.12 -17.87
CA LEU A 188 4.92 6.90 -17.74
C LEU A 188 4.54 5.44 -18.08
N ARG A 189 5.16 4.89 -19.13
CA ARG A 189 4.95 3.48 -19.51
C ARG A 189 5.41 2.51 -18.42
N GLN A 190 6.55 2.79 -17.77
CA GLN A 190 7.02 1.97 -16.65
C GLN A 190 6.08 2.06 -15.44
N GLN A 191 5.59 3.24 -15.10
CA GLN A 191 4.62 3.44 -14.00
C GLN A 191 3.31 2.70 -14.26
N ILE A 192 2.73 2.83 -15.46
CA ILE A 192 1.50 2.11 -15.83
C ILE A 192 1.73 0.61 -15.82
N LYS A 193 2.86 0.12 -16.33
CA LYS A 193 3.18 -1.31 -16.30
C LYS A 193 3.29 -1.85 -14.87
N ALA A 194 3.90 -1.08 -13.95
CA ALA A 194 3.98 -1.46 -12.54
C ALA A 194 2.57 -1.50 -11.90
N GLN A 195 1.72 -0.52 -12.19
CA GLN A 195 0.35 -0.47 -11.67
C GLN A 195 -0.53 -1.60 -12.23
N LEU A 196 -0.41 -1.92 -13.53
CA LEU A 196 -1.11 -3.07 -14.13
C LEU A 196 -0.65 -4.39 -13.51
N PHE A 197 0.63 -4.52 -13.16
CA PHE A 197 1.11 -5.70 -12.44
C PHE A 197 0.50 -5.78 -11.03
N ILE A 198 0.35 -4.66 -10.32
CA ILE A 198 -0.34 -4.62 -9.02
C ILE A 198 -1.79 -5.07 -9.17
N ILE A 199 -2.53 -4.51 -10.15
CA ILE A 199 -3.93 -4.87 -10.44
C ILE A 199 -4.04 -6.37 -10.80
N ALA A 200 -3.11 -6.90 -11.60
CA ALA A 200 -3.10 -8.33 -11.92
C ALA A 200 -2.91 -9.21 -10.69
N ASN A 201 -2.02 -8.83 -9.75
CA ASN A 201 -1.85 -9.55 -8.49
C ASN A 201 -3.11 -9.48 -7.61
N GLN A 202 -3.79 -8.34 -7.57
CA GLN A 202 -5.08 -8.21 -6.88
C GLN A 202 -6.16 -9.10 -7.53
N GLY A 203 -6.20 -9.15 -8.87
CA GLY A 203 -7.12 -10.02 -9.61
C GLY A 203 -6.93 -11.50 -9.27
N ILE A 204 -5.69 -11.98 -9.12
CA ILE A 204 -5.42 -13.35 -8.66
C ILE A 204 -6.07 -13.62 -7.30
N VAL A 205 -5.97 -12.67 -6.37
CA VAL A 205 -6.54 -12.79 -5.03
C VAL A 205 -8.08 -12.86 -5.07
N VAL A 206 -8.72 -12.07 -5.95
CA VAL A 206 -10.17 -12.14 -6.21
C VAL A 206 -10.59 -13.54 -6.69
N VAL A 207 -9.76 -14.23 -7.48
CA VAL A 207 -10.06 -15.59 -7.96
C VAL A 207 -9.78 -16.67 -6.91
N CYS A 208 -8.65 -16.57 -6.21
CA CYS A 208 -8.25 -17.55 -5.19
C CYS A 208 -9.27 -17.66 -4.06
N TYR A 209 -9.99 -16.58 -3.79
CA TYR A 209 -10.78 -16.45 -2.59
C TYR A 209 -12.16 -17.15 -2.65
N PRO A 210 -12.95 -17.06 -3.73
CA PRO A 210 -14.10 -17.93 -3.93
C PRO A 210 -13.74 -19.41 -3.92
N VAL A 211 -12.58 -19.77 -4.50
CA VAL A 211 -12.05 -21.15 -4.44
C VAL A 211 -11.77 -21.55 -2.99
N PHE A 212 -11.11 -20.67 -2.23
CA PHE A 212 -10.88 -20.90 -0.80
C PHE A 212 -12.22 -21.07 -0.07
N SER A 213 -13.21 -20.20 -0.29
CA SER A 213 -14.52 -20.27 0.38
C SER A 213 -15.24 -21.57 0.08
N ALA A 214 -15.28 -21.98 -1.19
CA ALA A 214 -15.90 -23.23 -1.62
C ALA A 214 -15.24 -24.46 -0.98
N VAL A 215 -13.91 -24.42 -0.77
CA VAL A 215 -13.19 -25.47 -0.02
C VAL A 215 -13.53 -25.37 1.47
N PHE A 216 -13.44 -24.19 2.07
CA PHE A 216 -13.70 -23.95 3.50
C PHE A 216 -15.09 -24.43 3.93
N ASP A 217 -16.11 -24.19 3.12
CA ASP A 217 -17.50 -24.58 3.43
C ASP A 217 -17.75 -26.09 3.39
N ARG A 218 -16.90 -26.84 2.66
CA ARG A 218 -16.93 -28.30 2.55
C ARG A 218 -16.11 -29.01 3.62
N LEU A 219 -15.23 -28.30 4.33
CA LEU A 219 -14.39 -28.88 5.38
C LEU A 219 -15.16 -29.06 6.70
N SER A 220 -14.79 -30.09 7.46
CA SER A 220 -15.23 -30.25 8.86
C SER A 220 -14.62 -29.16 9.76
N ALA A 221 -15.19 -28.90 10.94
CA ALA A 221 -14.71 -27.85 11.85
C ALA A 221 -13.22 -27.99 12.21
N THR A 222 -12.73 -29.21 12.43
CA THR A 222 -11.31 -29.48 12.71
C THR A 222 -10.42 -29.16 11.50
N GLN A 223 -10.87 -29.50 10.29
CA GLN A 223 -10.14 -29.21 9.06
C GLN A 223 -10.16 -27.72 8.71
N GLN A 224 -11.27 -27.02 8.97
CA GLN A 224 -11.36 -25.56 8.85
C GLN A 224 -10.29 -24.90 9.70
N GLY A 225 -10.08 -25.36 10.95
CA GLY A 225 -9.03 -24.85 11.84
C GLY A 225 -7.61 -24.91 11.24
N PHE A 226 -7.25 -26.00 10.56
CA PHE A 226 -5.96 -26.09 9.86
C PHE A 226 -5.92 -25.25 8.56
N PHE A 227 -7.04 -25.19 7.83
CA PHE A 227 -7.13 -24.46 6.57
C PHE A 227 -7.05 -22.93 6.76
N VAL A 228 -7.44 -22.41 7.93
CA VAL A 228 -7.30 -20.98 8.29
C VAL A 228 -5.84 -20.50 8.16
N PHE A 229 -4.83 -21.35 8.41
CA PHE A 229 -3.41 -20.97 8.27
C PHE A 229 -2.99 -20.66 6.82
N LEU A 230 -3.76 -21.05 5.82
CA LEU A 230 -3.50 -20.71 4.43
C LEU A 230 -3.76 -19.21 4.16
N MET A 231 -4.68 -18.57 4.88
CA MET A 231 -4.96 -17.12 4.73
C MET A 231 -3.73 -16.25 5.05
N PRO A 232 -3.05 -16.39 6.21
CA PRO A 232 -1.79 -15.68 6.49
C PRO A 232 -0.70 -15.90 5.43
N MET A 233 -0.63 -17.10 4.84
CA MET A 233 0.35 -17.38 3.78
C MET A 233 0.03 -16.63 2.50
N ILE A 234 -1.24 -16.67 2.04
CA ILE A 234 -1.69 -15.88 0.88
C ILE A 234 -1.45 -14.39 1.13
N LYS A 235 -1.83 -13.86 2.31
CA LYS A 235 -1.58 -12.48 2.74
C LYS A 235 -0.09 -12.14 2.61
N PHE A 236 0.80 -12.98 3.14
CA PHE A 236 2.25 -12.76 3.10
C PHE A 236 2.82 -12.73 1.68
N PHE A 237 2.49 -13.71 0.84
CA PHE A 237 3.00 -13.77 -0.54
C PHE A 237 2.49 -12.61 -1.38
N THR A 238 1.21 -12.25 -1.28
CA THR A 238 0.63 -11.11 -2.00
C THR A 238 1.28 -9.81 -1.57
N LYS A 239 1.47 -9.59 -0.25
CA LYS A 239 2.20 -8.42 0.28
C LYS A 239 3.58 -8.31 -0.33
N GLN A 240 4.32 -9.41 -0.42
CA GLN A 240 5.67 -9.42 -0.96
C GLN A 240 5.70 -9.08 -2.46
N ASN A 241 4.76 -9.63 -3.24
CA ASN A 241 4.65 -9.37 -4.67
C ASN A 241 4.27 -7.92 -4.96
N ILE A 242 3.26 -7.39 -4.28
CA ILE A 242 2.82 -6.00 -4.44
C ILE A 242 3.91 -5.04 -3.95
N ALA A 243 4.59 -5.32 -2.84
CA ALA A 243 5.71 -4.50 -2.37
C ALA A 243 6.92 -4.51 -3.32
N ASN A 244 7.14 -5.60 -4.07
CA ASN A 244 8.17 -5.66 -5.10
C ASN A 244 7.78 -4.81 -6.31
N ALA A 245 6.51 -4.88 -6.74
CA ALA A 245 5.99 -4.13 -7.87
C ALA A 245 5.91 -2.62 -7.61
N ALA A 246 5.50 -2.25 -6.39
CA ALA A 246 5.38 -0.87 -5.95
C ALA A 246 6.75 -0.24 -5.61
N LYS A 247 7.88 -0.95 -5.73
CA LYS A 247 9.21 -0.44 -5.33
C LYS A 247 9.56 0.92 -5.97
N THR A 248 9.06 1.18 -7.18
CA THR A 248 9.25 2.47 -7.89
C THR A 248 8.37 3.60 -7.36
N SER A 249 7.36 3.29 -6.54
CA SER A 249 6.39 4.23 -5.96
C SER A 249 6.83 4.77 -4.59
N HIS A 250 8.03 4.44 -4.10
CA HIS A 250 8.66 4.99 -2.89
C HIS A 250 7.68 5.17 -1.70
N GLU A 251 7.28 6.41 -1.40
CA GLU A 251 6.41 6.80 -0.26
C GLU A 251 5.00 6.20 -0.30
N TYR A 252 4.55 5.69 -1.44
CA TYR A 252 3.20 5.13 -1.61
C TYR A 252 3.14 3.61 -1.40
N VAL A 253 4.29 2.94 -1.30
CA VAL A 253 4.36 1.47 -1.17
C VAL A 253 3.56 0.96 0.03
N GLY A 254 3.65 1.66 1.17
CA GLY A 254 2.98 1.25 2.40
C GLY A 254 1.46 1.23 2.24
N PRO A 255 0.85 2.39 1.94
CA PRO A 255 -0.59 2.50 1.69
C PRO A 255 -1.10 1.57 0.59
N ILE A 256 -0.39 1.47 -0.54
CA ILE A 256 -0.72 0.53 -1.62
C ILE A 256 -0.82 -0.90 -1.09
N VAL A 257 0.19 -1.37 -0.34
CA VAL A 257 0.20 -2.73 0.19
C VAL A 257 -0.95 -2.96 1.18
N VAL A 258 -1.16 -2.04 2.12
CA VAL A 258 -2.21 -2.14 3.14
C VAL A 258 -3.58 -2.22 2.47
N PHE A 259 -3.93 -1.26 1.62
CA PHE A 259 -5.24 -1.24 1.00
C PHE A 259 -5.42 -2.25 -0.14
N SER A 260 -4.34 -2.81 -0.70
CA SER A 260 -4.44 -3.88 -1.70
C SER A 260 -4.62 -5.26 -1.09
N VAL A 261 -3.99 -5.53 0.05
CA VAL A 261 -3.91 -6.89 0.61
C VAL A 261 -4.67 -7.01 1.92
N ASP A 262 -4.42 -6.09 2.85
CA ASP A 262 -4.99 -6.18 4.19
C ASP A 262 -6.48 -5.86 4.14
N LEU A 263 -6.90 -4.83 3.39
CA LEU A 263 -8.32 -4.49 3.25
C LEU A 263 -9.15 -5.68 2.75
N PHE A 264 -8.67 -6.35 1.71
CA PHE A 264 -9.29 -7.56 1.18
C PHE A 264 -9.33 -8.70 2.21
N ASN A 265 -8.19 -8.97 2.85
CA ASN A 265 -8.07 -10.06 3.81
C ASN A 265 -9.02 -9.87 5.01
N VAL A 266 -9.16 -8.64 5.51
CA VAL A 266 -10.04 -8.34 6.66
C VAL A 266 -11.51 -8.50 6.30
N TYR A 267 -11.93 -8.02 5.12
CA TYR A 267 -13.27 -8.31 4.62
C TYR A 267 -13.52 -9.81 4.55
N TYR A 268 -12.52 -10.57 4.10
CA TYR A 268 -12.67 -12.01 4.05
C TYR A 268 -12.81 -12.62 5.45
N VAL A 269 -11.90 -12.31 6.37
CA VAL A 269 -11.96 -12.79 7.74
C VAL A 269 -13.36 -12.54 8.35
N ALA A 270 -13.94 -11.36 8.12
CA ALA A 270 -15.29 -11.04 8.58
C ALA A 270 -16.39 -11.90 7.92
N ILE A 271 -16.29 -12.16 6.61
CA ILE A 271 -17.20 -13.08 5.89
C ILE A 271 -17.05 -14.52 6.41
N CYS A 272 -15.82 -14.97 6.69
CA CYS A 272 -15.57 -16.28 7.28
C CYS A 272 -16.21 -16.41 8.66
N MET A 273 -16.16 -15.36 9.48
CA MET A 273 -16.85 -15.32 10.78
C MET A 273 -18.38 -15.36 10.60
N GLN A 274 -18.92 -14.69 9.57
CA GLN A 274 -20.34 -14.78 9.23
C GLN A 274 -20.75 -16.21 8.83
N SER A 275 -19.93 -16.87 7.99
CA SER A 275 -20.24 -18.21 7.44
C SER A 275 -19.85 -19.36 8.38
N ALA A 276 -19.17 -19.09 9.49
CA ALA A 276 -18.70 -20.13 10.39
C ALA A 276 -19.87 -20.90 11.02
N LYS A 277 -19.87 -22.24 10.85
CA LYS A 277 -20.92 -23.14 11.35
C LYS A 277 -20.84 -23.40 12.87
N SER A 278 -19.77 -22.97 13.53
CA SER A 278 -19.50 -23.22 14.95
C SER A 278 -18.76 -22.06 15.59
N LEU A 279 -19.14 -21.74 16.83
CA LEU A 279 -18.44 -20.78 17.68
C LEU A 279 -16.95 -21.12 17.84
N VAL A 280 -16.59 -22.40 17.82
CA VAL A 280 -15.19 -22.84 17.93
C VAL A 280 -14.36 -22.37 16.73
N THR A 281 -14.89 -22.47 15.50
CA THR A 281 -14.19 -22.01 14.29
C THR A 281 -13.98 -20.50 14.34
N THR A 282 -14.99 -19.74 14.76
CA THR A 282 -14.88 -18.29 14.97
C THR A 282 -13.82 -17.96 16.02
N LEU A 283 -13.82 -18.65 17.16
CA LEU A 283 -12.80 -18.47 18.20
C LEU A 283 -11.39 -18.79 17.71
N VAL A 284 -11.22 -19.81 16.85
CA VAL A 284 -9.93 -20.15 16.23
C VAL A 284 -9.46 -19.06 15.27
N ILE A 285 -10.36 -18.53 14.43
CA ILE A 285 -10.05 -17.41 13.53
C ILE A 285 -9.60 -16.19 14.35
N ILE A 286 -10.41 -15.79 15.34
CA ILE A 286 -10.11 -14.67 16.23
C ILE A 286 -8.78 -14.89 16.96
N SER A 287 -8.56 -16.08 17.52
CA SER A 287 -7.34 -16.38 18.28
C SER A 287 -6.09 -16.35 17.39
N THR A 288 -6.20 -16.83 16.15
CA THR A 288 -5.10 -16.85 15.19
C THR A 288 -4.70 -15.44 14.77
N ASP A 289 -5.69 -14.60 14.42
CA ASP A 289 -5.42 -13.20 14.07
C ASP A 289 -4.91 -12.41 15.28
N THR A 290 -5.50 -12.59 16.47
CA THR A 290 -5.01 -11.99 17.72
C THR A 290 -3.56 -12.39 18.01
N PHE A 291 -3.19 -13.65 17.76
CA PHE A 291 -1.81 -14.11 17.93
C PHE A 291 -0.84 -13.39 16.98
N PHE A 292 -1.21 -13.24 15.70
CA PHE A 292 -0.41 -12.50 14.74
C PHE A 292 -0.30 -11.01 15.09
N ILE A 293 -1.37 -10.41 15.61
CA ILE A 293 -1.40 -9.04 16.11
C ILE A 293 -0.49 -8.87 17.32
N VAL A 294 -0.52 -9.79 18.28
CA VAL A 294 0.38 -9.77 19.45
C VAL A 294 1.85 -9.89 19.01
N ILE A 295 2.15 -10.74 18.02
CA ILE A 295 3.50 -10.82 17.45
C ILE A 295 3.89 -9.51 16.77
N ALA A 296 3.00 -8.90 15.99
CA ALA A 296 3.22 -7.63 15.33
C ALA A 296 3.49 -6.53 16.37
N LEU A 297 2.63 -6.39 17.38
CA LEU A 297 2.77 -5.45 18.49
C LEU A 297 4.07 -5.68 19.28
N ARG A 298 4.46 -6.93 19.57
CA ARG A 298 5.75 -7.22 20.23
C ARG A 298 6.94 -6.83 19.36
N ALA A 299 6.88 -7.10 18.06
CA ALA A 299 7.92 -6.69 17.12
C ALA A 299 8.01 -5.15 17.00
N ILE A 300 6.87 -4.46 17.14
CA ILE A 300 6.79 -2.99 17.19
C ILE A 300 7.37 -2.48 18.50
N TYR A 301 6.94 -3.00 19.66
CA TYR A 301 7.42 -2.61 20.98
C TYR A 301 8.94 -2.76 21.10
N LYS A 302 9.48 -3.91 20.69
CA LYS A 302 10.94 -4.14 20.70
C LYS A 302 11.68 -3.13 19.82
N ARG A 303 11.06 -2.67 18.73
CA ARG A 303 11.63 -1.66 17.83
C ARG A 303 11.57 -0.26 18.43
N VAL A 304 10.46 0.10 19.09
CA VAL A 304 10.30 1.38 19.79
C VAL A 304 11.41 1.51 20.84
N ASN A 305 11.52 0.53 21.74
CA ASN A 305 12.53 0.56 22.81
C ASN A 305 13.98 0.51 22.29
N SER A 306 14.26 -0.19 21.17
CA SER A 306 15.62 -0.23 20.61
C SER A 306 16.07 1.11 20.03
N LEU A 307 15.13 2.00 19.71
CA LEU A 307 15.41 3.33 19.17
C LEU A 307 15.47 4.38 20.29
N ASP A 308 14.72 4.19 21.37
CA ASP A 308 14.80 5.02 22.59
C ASP A 308 16.15 4.87 23.30
N ALA A 309 16.84 3.74 23.15
CA ALA A 309 18.19 3.53 23.70
C ALA A 309 19.29 4.42 23.06
N ASN A 310 19.02 5.09 21.93
CA ASN A 310 19.94 6.00 21.24
C ASN A 310 19.64 7.49 21.53
N ASP A 311 18.96 7.77 22.64
CA ASP A 311 18.35 9.06 22.97
C ASP A 311 19.29 10.27 22.87
N THR A 312 19.12 11.02 21.77
CA THR A 312 19.69 12.37 21.58
C THR A 312 18.61 13.39 21.18
N ILE A 313 17.33 13.00 21.17
CA ILE A 313 16.20 13.83 20.66
C ILE A 313 15.28 14.32 21.78
N CYS A 314 15.50 13.93 23.04
CA CYS A 314 14.63 14.29 24.16
C CYS A 314 15.00 15.61 24.84
N GLU A 315 14.45 16.72 24.31
CA GLU A 315 14.01 17.91 25.04
C GLU A 315 13.25 18.85 24.07
N GLY A 316 12.01 18.50 23.72
CA GLY A 316 11.13 19.34 22.88
C GLY A 316 10.17 18.58 21.97
N ASN A 317 9.40 19.31 21.16
CA ASN A 317 8.48 18.75 20.15
C ASN A 317 9.28 17.91 19.13
N TYR A 318 9.11 16.57 19.14
CA TYR A 318 9.88 15.60 18.33
C TYR A 318 10.04 16.02 16.86
N LEU A 319 8.97 16.52 16.25
CA LEU A 319 8.97 16.99 14.86
C LEU A 319 9.89 18.20 14.64
N GLN A 320 9.96 19.13 15.60
CA GLN A 320 10.86 20.28 15.52
C GLN A 320 12.31 19.88 15.78
N ALA A 321 12.55 18.98 16.74
CA ALA A 321 13.89 18.47 17.03
C ALA A 321 14.46 17.73 15.80
N LEU A 322 13.65 16.86 15.17
CA LEU A 322 14.01 16.18 13.94
C LEU A 322 14.31 17.15 12.79
N LEU A 323 13.46 18.17 12.58
CA LEU A 323 13.71 19.19 11.55
C LEU A 323 14.98 20.01 11.81
N GLY A 324 15.30 20.29 13.08
CA GLY A 324 16.55 20.92 13.47
C GLY A 324 17.76 20.07 13.08
N LEU A 325 17.68 18.76 13.30
CA LEU A 325 18.74 17.81 12.94
C LEU A 325 18.89 17.68 11.42
N VAL A 326 17.77 17.59 10.68
CA VAL A 326 17.76 17.62 9.21
C VAL A 326 18.50 18.86 8.69
N ARG A 327 18.16 20.05 9.23
CA ARG A 327 18.81 21.30 8.81
C ARG A 327 20.32 21.29 9.05
N LYS A 328 20.77 20.76 10.21
CA LYS A 328 22.20 20.61 10.53
C LYS A 328 22.91 19.67 9.55
N VAL A 329 22.31 18.51 9.23
CA VAL A 329 22.87 17.54 8.27
C VAL A 329 23.05 18.18 6.88
N PHE A 330 22.05 18.90 6.37
CA PHE A 330 22.14 19.57 5.06
C PHE A 330 23.12 20.75 5.05
N GLN A 331 23.32 21.44 6.18
CA GLN A 331 24.35 22.49 6.28
C GLN A 331 25.76 21.90 6.29
N GLU A 332 26.00 20.85 7.08
CA GLU A 332 27.32 20.21 7.28
C GLU A 332 27.79 19.38 6.08
N THR A 333 26.88 18.73 5.35
CA THR A 333 27.20 17.96 4.13
C THR A 333 27.83 18.81 3.01
N THR A 334 27.74 20.14 3.09
CA THR A 334 28.47 21.07 2.21
C THR A 334 30.00 20.88 2.28
N PHE A 335 30.55 20.31 3.36
CA PHE A 335 31.99 20.08 3.54
C PHE A 335 32.51 18.74 2.99
N SER A 336 31.65 17.75 2.76
CA SER A 336 32.05 16.40 2.33
C SER A 336 31.51 16.12 0.93
N ARG A 337 32.38 16.31 -0.06
CA ARG A 337 32.09 16.39 -1.50
C ARG A 337 31.72 15.06 -2.18
N ASP A 338 31.61 13.95 -1.44
CA ASP A 338 31.55 12.57 -1.99
C ASP A 338 30.49 11.63 -1.36
N SER A 339 29.71 12.07 -0.36
CA SER A 339 28.68 11.18 0.21
C SER A 339 27.41 11.20 -0.64
N THR A 340 27.06 10.05 -1.22
CA THR A 340 25.72 9.77 -1.75
C THR A 340 24.71 9.96 -0.62
N GLN A 341 24.04 11.12 -0.60
CA GLN A 341 23.06 11.48 0.42
C GLN A 341 21.95 10.43 0.47
N ARG A 342 21.76 9.79 1.64
CA ARG A 342 20.67 8.82 1.84
C ARG A 342 19.32 9.48 2.11
N ILE A 343 19.31 10.76 2.49
CA ILE A 343 18.11 11.48 2.88
C ILE A 343 17.50 12.17 1.66
N ARG A 344 16.26 11.80 1.34
CA ARG A 344 15.49 12.38 0.24
C ARG A 344 14.87 13.72 0.64
N LEU A 345 15.16 14.78 -0.11
CA LEU A 345 14.62 16.12 0.16
C LEU A 345 13.16 16.27 -0.31
N LEU A 346 12.89 15.90 -1.56
CA LEU A 346 11.60 16.14 -2.24
C LEU A 346 10.78 14.86 -2.33
N ALA A 347 9.47 14.96 -2.08
CA ALA A 347 8.55 13.86 -2.32
C ALA A 347 8.47 13.53 -3.83
N PRO A 348 8.09 12.31 -4.23
CA PRO A 348 7.90 11.96 -5.64
C PRO A 348 6.88 12.86 -6.34
N PHE A 349 5.84 13.27 -5.61
CA PHE A 349 4.77 14.17 -6.05
C PHE A 349 4.63 15.32 -5.05
N PRO A 350 4.29 16.54 -5.52
CA PRO A 350 4.27 17.72 -4.67
C PRO A 350 3.20 17.63 -3.59
N LEU A 351 3.60 17.85 -2.34
CA LEU A 351 2.68 17.89 -1.20
C LEU A 351 2.28 19.34 -0.89
N ARG A 352 1.09 19.51 -0.28
CA ARG A 352 0.67 20.82 0.23
C ARG A 352 1.51 21.16 1.46
N ILE A 353 2.27 22.25 1.38
CA ILE A 353 3.14 22.76 2.44
C ILE A 353 2.83 24.25 2.68
N SER A 354 2.99 24.71 3.91
CA SER A 354 2.84 26.14 4.24
C SER A 354 3.93 27.00 3.57
N ASP A 355 3.71 28.32 3.53
CA ASP A 355 4.70 29.27 3.01
C ASP A 355 6.02 29.23 3.79
N GLU A 356 5.97 29.03 5.11
CA GLU A 356 7.14 28.85 5.96
C GLU A 356 7.92 27.58 5.58
N SER A 357 7.22 26.46 5.42
CA SER A 357 7.81 25.19 4.97
C SER A 357 8.37 25.28 3.55
N SER A 358 7.71 26.00 2.66
CA SER A 358 8.19 26.27 1.30
C SER A 358 9.48 27.09 1.31
N ALA A 359 9.57 28.12 2.15
CA ALA A 359 10.79 28.90 2.35
C ALA A 359 11.93 28.06 2.95
N CYS A 360 11.62 27.20 3.92
CA CYS A 360 12.57 26.24 4.50
C CYS A 360 13.10 25.27 3.42
N MET A 361 12.20 24.72 2.60
CA MET A 361 12.54 23.82 1.50
C MET A 361 13.46 24.48 0.48
N LYS A 362 13.13 25.72 0.06
CA LYS A 362 13.95 26.51 -0.87
C LYS A 362 15.36 26.75 -0.32
N THR A 363 15.48 26.99 0.99
CA THR A 363 16.77 27.14 1.67
C THR A 363 17.55 25.83 1.62
N LEU A 364 16.93 24.71 2.03
CA LEU A 364 17.56 23.38 2.01
C LEU A 364 17.98 22.96 0.60
N SER A 365 17.15 23.20 -0.42
CA SER A 365 17.47 22.86 -1.82
C SER A 365 18.65 23.68 -2.34
N LYS A 366 18.73 24.97 -1.97
CA LYS A 366 19.87 25.83 -2.33
C LYS A 366 21.16 25.33 -1.66
N THR A 367 21.09 24.96 -0.39
CA THR A 367 22.22 24.40 0.36
C THR A 367 22.68 23.06 -0.23
N ALA A 368 21.75 22.17 -0.58
CA ALA A 368 22.05 20.86 -1.16
C ALA A 368 22.53 20.90 -2.63
N ARG A 369 22.51 22.07 -3.29
CA ARG A 369 22.82 22.24 -4.73
C ARG A 369 22.10 21.25 -5.65
N LEU A 370 20.92 20.78 -5.26
CA LEU A 370 20.09 19.91 -6.09
C LEU A 370 19.30 20.78 -7.07
N PRO A 371 19.34 20.50 -8.39
CA PRO A 371 18.44 21.17 -9.31
C PRO A 371 17.01 20.76 -8.95
N ILE A 372 16.15 21.74 -8.65
CA ILE A 372 14.71 21.56 -8.36
C ILE A 372 13.98 20.83 -9.53
N ASN A 373 14.63 20.72 -10.69
CA ASN A 373 14.18 20.00 -11.87
C ASN A 373 14.26 18.46 -11.81
N SER A 374 14.67 17.84 -10.70
CA SER A 374 14.65 16.37 -10.54
C SER A 374 13.26 15.78 -10.22
N ARG A 375 12.23 16.63 -10.05
CA ARG A 375 10.84 16.18 -10.01
C ARG A 375 10.46 15.52 -11.34
N ILE A 376 9.63 14.48 -11.31
CA ILE A 376 9.01 13.92 -12.53
C ILE A 376 8.21 15.07 -13.17
N SER A 377 8.79 15.70 -14.20
CA SER A 377 8.47 17.08 -14.60
C SER A 377 7.12 17.20 -15.29
N THR A 378 6.24 18.02 -14.72
CA THR A 378 5.13 18.69 -15.42
C THR A 378 5.69 19.92 -16.14
N LYS A 379 5.91 19.84 -17.45
CA LYS A 379 5.94 21.05 -18.30
C LYS A 379 4.67 21.07 -19.13
N SER A 380 3.69 21.85 -18.68
CA SER A 380 2.59 22.30 -19.52
C SER A 380 3.14 23.17 -20.64
N SER A 381 2.91 22.75 -21.88
CA SER A 381 3.24 23.50 -23.08
C SER A 381 2.50 24.85 -23.08
N GLY A 382 3.22 25.93 -22.81
CA GLY A 382 2.79 27.31 -23.01
C GLY A 382 3.64 27.92 -24.12
N ARG A 383 2.97 28.35 -25.19
CA ARG A 383 3.51 28.96 -26.41
C ARG A 383 4.60 30.01 -26.13
N GLN A 384 5.72 29.92 -26.85
CA GLN A 384 6.56 31.08 -27.13
C GLN A 384 7.01 31.08 -28.60
N PRO A 385 7.14 32.26 -29.25
CA PRO A 385 7.39 32.37 -30.67
C PRO A 385 8.86 32.12 -31.03
N SER A 386 9.02 31.53 -32.20
CA SER A 386 10.25 31.38 -32.98
C SER A 386 11.06 32.69 -33.10
N LYS A 387 12.38 32.59 -32.93
CA LYS A 387 13.38 33.30 -33.75
C LYS A 387 14.59 32.39 -34.00
N ASN A 388 14.97 32.38 -35.27
CA ASN A 388 15.92 31.49 -35.94
C ASN A 388 17.41 31.82 -35.67
N GLN A 389 18.24 30.86 -36.13
CA GLN A 389 19.65 30.92 -36.58
C GLN A 389 20.69 30.42 -35.55
N SER A 390 21.68 29.57 -35.86
CA SER A 390 22.03 28.75 -37.04
C SER A 390 23.04 27.67 -36.60
N MET A 391 23.24 26.66 -37.45
CA MET A 391 24.24 25.56 -37.51
C MET A 391 25.63 25.87 -36.86
N THR A 392 26.44 24.92 -36.36
CA THR A 392 26.90 23.65 -36.98
C THR A 392 27.75 22.85 -35.95
N THR A 393 27.69 21.51 -36.05
CA THR A 393 28.71 20.43 -35.82
C THR A 393 30.07 20.86 -35.21
N ILE A 394 30.65 20.21 -34.19
CA ILE A 394 31.49 19.00 -34.28
C ILE A 394 31.68 18.37 -32.88
N ALA A 395 31.58 17.04 -32.82
CA ALA A 395 31.92 16.22 -31.67
C ALA A 395 33.45 16.11 -31.49
N VAL A 396 33.96 16.35 -30.28
CA VAL A 396 35.33 15.98 -29.87
C VAL A 396 35.32 15.40 -28.46
N LEU A 397 35.77 14.15 -28.39
CA LEU A 397 36.07 13.35 -27.20
C LEU A 397 37.32 13.90 -26.48
N PRO A 398 37.37 14.05 -25.13
CA PRO A 398 38.63 14.34 -24.46
C PRO A 398 39.45 13.08 -24.20
N LYS A 399 40.67 13.09 -24.73
CA LYS A 399 41.79 12.17 -24.48
C LYS A 399 42.15 12.07 -22.99
N LYS A 400 42.46 10.84 -22.55
CA LYS A 400 43.34 10.54 -21.42
C LYS A 400 44.75 11.04 -21.73
N THR A 401 45.33 11.84 -20.85
CA THR A 401 46.78 12.10 -20.81
C THR A 401 47.31 11.50 -19.51
N GLN A 402 48.06 10.41 -19.65
CA GLN A 402 48.94 9.89 -18.61
C GLN A 402 50.17 10.81 -18.54
N VAL A 403 50.49 11.29 -17.34
CA VAL A 403 51.79 11.91 -17.03
C VAL A 403 52.38 11.07 -15.91
N ALA A 404 53.50 10.40 -16.21
CA ALA A 404 54.37 9.79 -15.22
C ALA A 404 55.20 10.89 -14.54
N PRO A 405 55.44 10.85 -13.22
CA PRO A 405 56.49 11.63 -12.60
C PRO A 405 57.73 10.76 -12.35
N ASP A 406 58.87 11.25 -12.83
CA ASP A 406 60.21 10.77 -12.49
C ASP A 406 60.48 10.87 -10.99
N ILE A 407 61.21 9.88 -10.49
CA ILE A 407 61.69 9.78 -9.11
C ILE A 407 62.97 10.61 -8.95
N PRO A 408 63.07 11.45 -7.91
CA PRO A 408 64.34 11.59 -7.19
C PRO A 408 64.22 10.98 -5.80
N HIS A 409 65.11 10.05 -5.53
CA HIS A 409 65.39 9.49 -4.21
C HIS A 409 65.92 10.61 -3.32
N ASN A 410 65.20 10.99 -2.26
CA ASN A 410 65.81 11.58 -1.08
C ASN A 410 65.02 11.20 0.18
N THR A 411 65.76 10.51 1.04
CA THR A 411 65.36 9.89 2.30
C THR A 411 65.06 10.95 3.34
N HIS A 412 63.79 11.10 3.75
CA HIS A 412 63.42 11.62 5.07
C HIS A 412 62.02 11.13 5.43
N ASP A 413 61.93 10.35 6.51
CA ASP A 413 60.69 9.92 7.14
C ASP A 413 59.73 11.11 7.38
N PRO A 414 58.52 11.14 6.80
CA PRO A 414 57.49 12.01 7.30
C PRO A 414 56.94 11.34 8.56
N LYS A 415 57.43 11.76 9.74
CA LYS A 415 56.65 11.62 10.98
C LYS A 415 55.24 12.08 10.67
N LEU A 416 54.27 11.16 10.73
CA LEU A 416 52.85 11.44 10.55
C LEU A 416 52.40 12.33 11.72
N ARG A 417 52.72 13.61 11.64
CA ARG A 417 52.27 14.62 12.59
C ARG A 417 50.83 14.89 12.22
N VAL A 418 49.93 14.06 12.75
CA VAL A 418 48.49 14.29 12.65
C VAL A 418 48.24 15.66 13.26
N THR A 419 47.96 16.64 12.40
CA THR A 419 47.63 17.99 12.83
C THR A 419 46.30 17.95 13.60
N PRO A 420 46.13 18.74 14.67
CA PRO A 420 44.87 18.82 15.41
C PRO A 420 43.65 19.10 14.51
N SER A 421 43.88 19.83 13.40
CA SER A 421 42.88 20.14 12.38
C SER A 421 42.39 18.92 11.59
N SER A 422 43.22 17.90 11.39
CA SER A 422 42.85 16.67 10.68
C SER A 422 42.00 15.73 11.54
N VAL A 423 42.32 15.64 12.84
CA VAL A 423 41.49 14.90 13.81
C VAL A 423 40.14 15.59 14.02
N ALA A 424 40.13 16.92 14.16
CA ALA A 424 38.88 17.69 14.28
C ALA A 424 37.99 17.53 13.03
N LYS A 425 38.59 17.52 11.83
CA LYS A 425 37.86 17.28 10.58
C LYS A 425 37.28 15.86 10.51
N LEU A 426 38.03 14.84 10.94
CA LEU A 426 37.56 13.45 10.99
C LEU A 426 36.42 13.28 12.02
N ASN A 427 36.55 13.89 13.21
CA ASN A 427 35.51 13.88 14.23
C ASN A 427 34.23 14.58 13.75
N ASN A 428 34.36 15.68 13.02
CA ASN A 428 33.22 16.37 12.41
C ASN A 428 32.54 15.51 11.33
N ILE A 429 33.31 14.75 10.55
CA ILE A 429 32.77 13.81 9.55
C ILE A 429 32.08 12.61 10.22
N LEU A 430 32.66 12.05 11.29
CA LEU A 430 32.02 10.98 12.05
C LEU A 430 30.73 11.47 12.69
N ALA A 431 30.75 12.66 13.28
CA ALA A 431 29.59 13.27 13.91
C ALA A 431 28.50 13.61 12.89
N SER A 432 28.85 14.11 11.69
CA SER A 432 27.87 14.38 10.63
C SER A 432 27.26 13.10 10.06
N LYS A 433 28.06 12.03 9.91
CA LYS A 433 27.59 10.72 9.48
C LYS A 433 26.67 10.07 10.52
N ALA A 434 27.02 10.17 11.81
CA ALA A 434 26.15 9.72 12.91
C ALA A 434 24.83 10.50 12.93
N ARG A 435 24.87 11.83 12.72
CA ARG A 435 23.66 12.66 12.58
C ARG A 435 22.80 12.26 11.38
N GLU A 436 23.40 12.00 10.22
CA GLU A 436 22.68 11.52 9.03
C GLU A 436 21.99 10.18 9.30
N GLU A 437 22.66 9.26 9.99
CA GLU A 437 22.09 7.96 10.39
C GLU A 437 20.91 8.13 11.36
N ILE A 438 21.04 9.00 12.37
CA ILE A 438 19.95 9.31 13.30
C ILE A 438 18.73 9.91 12.57
N VAL A 439 18.96 10.86 11.65
CA VAL A 439 17.86 11.47 10.87
C VAL A 439 17.19 10.42 9.98
N HIS A 440 17.97 9.61 9.29
CA HIS A 440 17.46 8.55 8.43
C HIS A 440 16.60 7.56 9.24
N ASP A 441 17.07 7.12 10.39
CA ASP A 441 16.35 6.18 11.26
C ASP A 441 15.07 6.78 11.86
N ALA A 442 15.09 8.07 12.20
CA ALA A 442 13.91 8.79 12.68
C ALA A 442 12.84 8.94 11.58
N LEU A 443 13.23 9.34 10.37
CA LEU A 443 12.35 9.42 9.20
C LEU A 443 11.77 8.04 8.85
N GLN A 444 12.60 7.00 8.90
CA GLN A 444 12.20 5.61 8.69
C GLN A 444 11.20 5.14 9.76
N SER A 445 11.38 5.57 11.02
CA SER A 445 10.46 5.28 12.12
C SER A 445 9.09 5.93 11.89
N LEU A 446 9.05 7.18 11.43
CA LEU A 446 7.80 7.87 11.09
C LEU A 446 7.06 7.15 9.94
N PHE A 447 7.74 6.78 8.87
CA PHE A 447 7.11 5.98 7.80
C PHE A 447 6.58 4.65 8.30
N HIS A 448 7.33 3.98 9.18
CA HIS A 448 6.90 2.72 9.73
C HIS A 448 5.64 2.86 10.59
N SER A 449 5.52 3.93 11.38
CA SER A 449 4.30 4.22 12.13
C SER A 449 3.11 4.52 11.22
N GLU A 450 3.28 5.25 10.11
CA GLU A 450 2.19 5.47 9.14
C GLU A 450 1.65 4.14 8.61
N TYR A 451 2.55 3.25 8.18
CA TYR A 451 2.18 1.94 7.65
C TYR A 451 1.40 1.10 8.67
N ILE A 452 1.89 1.01 9.90
CA ILE A 452 1.25 0.20 10.95
C ILE A 452 -0.10 0.80 11.34
N LEU A 453 -0.16 2.12 11.56
CA LEU A 453 -1.41 2.80 11.88
C LEU A 453 -2.48 2.52 10.85
N LEU A 454 -2.11 2.52 9.57
CA LEU A 454 -3.04 2.28 8.48
C LEU A 454 -3.53 0.83 8.46
N ALA A 455 -2.64 -0.14 8.70
CA ALA A 455 -2.97 -1.56 8.75
C ALA A 455 -3.93 -1.90 9.91
N GLU A 456 -3.62 -1.42 11.12
CA GLU A 456 -4.48 -1.67 12.29
C GLU A 456 -5.80 -0.88 12.19
N TYR A 457 -5.78 0.30 11.55
CA TYR A 457 -6.98 1.08 11.29
C TYR A 457 -7.98 0.34 10.40
N ILE A 458 -7.54 -0.32 9.31
CA ILE A 458 -8.45 -1.09 8.47
C ILE A 458 -8.90 -2.39 9.16
N GLU A 459 -8.03 -3.03 9.96
CA GLU A 459 -8.36 -4.22 10.75
C GLU A 459 -9.46 -3.91 11.77
N LEU A 460 -9.49 -2.68 12.32
CA LEU A 460 -10.58 -2.18 13.15
C LEU A 460 -11.83 -1.76 12.35
N MET A 461 -11.67 -0.92 11.31
CA MET A 461 -12.82 -0.27 10.66
C MET A 461 -13.63 -1.21 9.77
N VAL A 462 -12.99 -2.10 9.04
CA VAL A 462 -13.65 -2.95 8.05
C VAL A 462 -14.66 -3.91 8.68
N PRO A 463 -14.37 -4.61 9.79
CA PRO A 463 -15.36 -5.46 10.45
C PRO A 463 -16.59 -4.67 10.94
N MET A 464 -16.39 -3.45 11.47
CA MET A 464 -17.50 -2.59 11.89
C MET A 464 -18.38 -2.18 10.70
N LEU A 465 -17.78 -1.79 9.59
CA LEU A 465 -18.50 -1.41 8.37
C LEU A 465 -19.22 -2.60 7.74
N TYR A 466 -18.60 -3.77 7.74
CA TYR A 466 -19.21 -5.00 7.25
C TYR A 466 -20.38 -5.46 8.12
N SER A 467 -20.26 -5.33 9.45
CA SER A 467 -21.38 -5.58 10.38
C SER A 467 -22.55 -4.65 10.10
N LEU A 468 -22.29 -3.35 9.91
CA LEU A 468 -23.31 -2.37 9.53
C LEU A 468 -23.94 -2.71 8.18
N TYR A 469 -23.13 -3.03 7.17
CA TYR A 469 -23.59 -3.47 5.85
C TYR A 469 -24.53 -4.67 5.97
N LEU A 470 -24.15 -5.68 6.73
CA LEU A 470 -24.92 -6.91 6.89
C LEU A 470 -26.29 -6.67 7.51
N VAL A 471 -26.36 -5.82 8.54
CA VAL A 471 -27.63 -5.44 9.18
C VAL A 471 -28.55 -4.72 8.19
N VAL A 472 -28.01 -3.75 7.43
CA VAL A 472 -28.81 -3.03 6.43
C VAL A 472 -29.25 -3.96 5.31
N LEU A 473 -28.33 -4.77 4.79
CA LEU A 473 -28.60 -5.73 3.71
C LEU A 473 -29.72 -6.69 4.09
N PHE A 474 -29.72 -7.23 5.32
CA PHE A 474 -30.76 -8.15 5.80
C PHE A 474 -32.18 -7.59 5.69
N HIS A 475 -32.34 -6.28 5.83
CA HIS A 475 -33.64 -5.61 5.71
C HIS A 475 -33.98 -5.19 4.28
N LEU A 476 -33.07 -5.34 3.32
CA LEU A 476 -33.33 -5.03 1.91
C LEU A 476 -33.95 -6.23 1.17
N PRO A 477 -34.84 -5.99 0.19
CA PRO A 477 -35.42 -7.07 -0.64
C PRO A 477 -34.37 -7.92 -1.38
N VAL A 478 -33.19 -7.35 -1.64
CA VAL A 478 -32.09 -8.05 -2.33
C VAL A 478 -31.46 -9.15 -1.49
N ALA A 479 -31.66 -9.17 -0.17
CA ALA A 479 -31.11 -10.18 0.75
C ALA A 479 -31.44 -11.62 0.33
N ALA A 480 -32.60 -11.82 -0.29
CA ALA A 480 -33.07 -13.12 -0.77
C ALA A 480 -32.21 -13.69 -1.92
N TYR A 481 -31.39 -12.87 -2.58
CA TYR A 481 -30.56 -13.27 -3.71
C TYR A 481 -29.07 -13.48 -3.34
N TYR A 482 -28.73 -13.31 -2.07
CA TYR A 482 -27.39 -13.53 -1.53
C TYR A 482 -27.36 -14.85 -0.74
N PRO A 483 -26.48 -15.81 -1.07
CA PRO A 483 -26.50 -17.16 -0.49
C PRO A 483 -26.50 -17.20 1.04
N HIS A 484 -25.69 -16.37 1.69
CA HIS A 484 -25.57 -16.36 3.15
C HIS A 484 -26.68 -15.58 3.88
N THR A 485 -27.38 -14.66 3.19
CA THR A 485 -28.47 -13.90 3.81
C THR A 485 -29.86 -14.41 3.43
N ALA A 486 -29.97 -15.15 2.32
CA ALA A 486 -31.25 -15.67 1.82
C ALA A 486 -31.89 -16.69 2.77
N SER A 487 -31.08 -17.50 3.46
CA SER A 487 -31.51 -18.49 4.45
C SER A 487 -31.28 -18.04 5.89
N MET A 488 -30.81 -16.80 6.12
CA MET A 488 -30.39 -16.33 7.43
C MET A 488 -31.60 -15.98 8.30
N THR A 489 -31.65 -16.52 9.51
CA THR A 489 -32.65 -16.11 10.51
C THR A 489 -32.20 -14.88 11.30
N VAL A 490 -33.10 -14.27 12.06
CA VAL A 490 -32.75 -13.15 12.96
C VAL A 490 -31.73 -13.57 14.02
N SER A 491 -31.81 -14.80 14.54
CA SER A 491 -30.83 -15.34 15.48
C SER A 491 -29.46 -15.55 14.83
N ASP A 492 -29.41 -16.00 13.58
CA ASP A 492 -28.16 -16.17 12.85
C ASP A 492 -27.49 -14.82 12.57
N LEU A 493 -28.28 -13.81 12.20
CA LEU A 493 -27.81 -12.44 12.05
C LEU A 493 -27.20 -11.92 13.35
N GLN A 494 -27.91 -12.08 14.48
CA GLN A 494 -27.41 -11.66 15.80
C GLN A 494 -26.10 -12.37 16.15
N GLY A 495 -26.01 -13.69 15.94
CA GLY A 495 -24.79 -14.46 16.18
C GLY A 495 -23.59 -14.00 15.33
N ALA A 496 -23.82 -13.76 14.03
CA ALA A 496 -22.80 -13.27 13.11
C ALA A 496 -22.33 -11.85 13.49
N VAL A 497 -23.26 -10.93 13.74
CA VAL A 497 -22.96 -9.55 14.16
C VAL A 497 -22.20 -9.54 15.49
N MET A 498 -22.62 -10.30 16.48
CA MET A 498 -21.94 -10.39 17.78
C MET A 498 -20.52 -10.92 17.64
N SER A 499 -20.31 -11.93 16.78
CA SER A 499 -18.98 -12.49 16.51
C SER A 499 -18.04 -11.47 15.86
N ILE A 500 -18.53 -10.76 14.84
CA ILE A 500 -17.77 -9.72 14.13
C ILE A 500 -17.47 -8.54 15.05
N LEU A 501 -18.43 -8.11 15.88
CA LEU A 501 -18.23 -7.03 16.85
C LEU A 501 -17.29 -7.43 18.00
N ALA A 502 -17.34 -8.67 18.47
CA ALA A 502 -16.38 -9.18 19.46
C ALA A 502 -14.95 -9.15 18.91
N TYR A 503 -14.76 -9.51 17.63
CA TYR A 503 -13.50 -9.35 16.94
C TYR A 503 -13.09 -7.87 16.84
N ALA A 504 -14.00 -6.98 16.44
CA ALA A 504 -13.73 -5.54 16.38
C ALA A 504 -13.32 -4.93 17.73
N VAL A 505 -13.82 -5.45 18.86
CA VAL A 505 -13.38 -5.02 20.21
C VAL A 505 -11.92 -5.41 20.47
N ILE A 506 -11.49 -6.60 20.05
CA ILE A 506 -10.09 -7.02 20.19
C ILE A 506 -9.19 -6.11 19.34
N GLU A 507 -9.60 -5.82 18.12
CA GLU A 507 -8.89 -4.87 17.24
C GLU A 507 -8.86 -3.46 17.81
N LEU A 508 -9.94 -3.01 18.47
CA LEU A 508 -9.98 -1.71 19.14
C LEU A 508 -8.95 -1.64 20.28
N VAL A 509 -8.82 -2.73 21.05
CA VAL A 509 -7.80 -2.82 22.11
C VAL A 509 -6.40 -2.79 21.51
N SER A 510 -6.14 -3.57 20.45
CA SER A 510 -4.85 -3.56 19.73
C SER A 510 -4.50 -2.16 19.23
N PHE A 511 -5.43 -1.53 18.52
CA PHE A 511 -5.27 -0.20 17.97
C PHE A 511 -5.02 0.84 19.07
N THR A 512 -5.75 0.76 20.19
CA THR A 512 -5.54 1.64 21.35
C THR A 512 -4.16 1.46 21.97
N VAL A 513 -3.70 0.21 22.14
CA VAL A 513 -2.35 -0.09 22.63
C VAL A 513 -1.30 0.51 21.70
N LEU A 514 -1.46 0.36 20.38
CA LEU A 514 -0.57 0.96 19.40
C LEU A 514 -0.54 2.50 19.51
N LEU A 515 -1.71 3.14 19.63
CA LEU A 515 -1.78 4.60 19.79
C LEU A 515 -1.02 5.07 21.03
N VAL A 516 -1.16 4.37 22.16
CA VAL A 516 -0.45 4.69 23.41
C VAL A 516 1.07 4.50 23.24
N LEU A 517 1.51 3.42 22.58
CA LEU A 517 2.94 3.15 22.34
C LEU A 517 3.57 4.21 21.43
N LEU A 518 2.89 4.59 20.35
CA LEU A 518 3.38 5.60 19.42
C LEU A 518 3.34 7.01 20.04
N TRP A 519 2.32 7.31 20.85
CA TRP A 519 2.26 8.56 21.60
C TRP A 519 3.42 8.69 22.59
N ARG A 520 3.72 7.62 23.35
CA ARG A 520 4.87 7.59 24.27
C ARG A 520 6.20 7.77 23.53
N LYS A 521 6.33 7.21 22.32
CA LYS A 521 7.55 7.32 21.51
C LYS A 521 7.77 8.70 20.93
N PHE A 522 6.74 9.27 20.30
CA PHE A 522 6.89 10.47 19.48
C PHE A 522 6.43 11.76 20.17
N GLY A 523 5.70 11.66 21.28
CA GLY A 523 5.21 12.81 22.04
C GLY A 523 4.06 13.57 21.38
N PHE A 524 3.47 13.07 20.28
CA PHE A 524 2.29 13.64 19.62
C PHE A 524 1.21 12.57 19.38
N SER A 525 -0.04 12.99 19.20
CA SER A 525 -1.16 12.05 18.98
C SER A 525 -1.03 11.37 17.61
N PRO A 526 -0.91 10.02 17.55
CA PRO A 526 -0.72 9.31 16.27
C PRO A 526 -1.94 9.38 15.34
N LEU A 527 -3.12 9.75 15.86
CA LEU A 527 -4.31 9.96 15.04
C LEU A 527 -4.11 11.08 13.99
N TYR A 528 -3.30 12.09 14.31
CA TYR A 528 -2.94 13.12 13.34
C TYR A 528 -2.17 12.55 12.15
N GLN A 529 -1.30 11.57 12.41
CA GLN A 529 -0.52 10.91 11.37
C GLN A 529 -1.41 10.03 10.50
N LEU A 530 -2.36 9.30 11.11
CA LEU A 530 -3.37 8.56 10.36
C LEU A 530 -4.23 9.48 9.49
N ALA A 531 -4.83 10.53 10.05
CA ALA A 531 -5.65 11.47 9.30
C ALA A 531 -4.88 12.21 8.21
N PHE A 532 -3.61 12.55 8.46
CA PHE A 532 -2.72 13.11 7.44
C PHE A 532 -2.59 12.20 6.22
N VAL A 533 -2.39 10.88 6.42
CA VAL A 533 -2.34 9.91 5.31
C VAL A 533 -3.70 9.82 4.61
N LEU A 534 -4.78 9.71 5.39
CA LEU A 534 -6.14 9.60 4.86
C LEU A 534 -6.55 10.81 3.99
N GLU A 535 -6.16 12.03 4.35
CA GLU A 535 -6.45 13.22 3.54
C GLU A 535 -5.46 13.41 2.38
N THR A 536 -4.16 13.15 2.61
CA THR A 536 -3.13 13.36 1.58
C THR A 536 -3.31 12.39 0.41
N GLN A 537 -3.71 11.15 0.69
CA GLN A 537 -3.89 10.08 -0.29
C GLN A 537 -5.37 9.72 -0.52
N GLY A 538 -6.28 10.57 -0.04
CA GLY A 538 -7.72 10.29 0.01
C GLY A 538 -8.33 9.73 -1.28
N PRO A 539 -8.09 10.33 -2.47
CA PRO A 539 -8.64 9.78 -3.72
C PRO A 539 -8.19 8.36 -4.02
N ALA A 540 -6.91 8.03 -3.78
CA ALA A 540 -6.38 6.70 -4.06
C ALA A 540 -6.88 5.67 -3.05
N LEU A 541 -6.89 6.02 -1.76
CA LEU A 541 -7.44 5.17 -0.70
C LEU A 541 -8.93 4.89 -0.92
N GLN A 542 -9.70 5.91 -1.28
CA GLN A 542 -11.09 5.76 -1.66
C GLN A 542 -11.25 4.88 -2.91
N GLY A 543 -10.30 4.96 -3.85
CA GLY A 543 -10.27 4.09 -5.01
C GLY A 543 -10.04 2.62 -4.66
N TYR A 544 -9.19 2.31 -3.68
CA TYR A 544 -9.07 0.95 -3.15
C TYR A 544 -10.34 0.50 -2.44
N LEU A 545 -10.94 1.38 -1.63
CA LEU A 545 -12.18 1.09 -0.93
C LEU A 545 -13.34 0.81 -1.89
N PHE A 546 -13.49 1.58 -2.98
CA PHE A 546 -14.49 1.29 -4.01
C PHE A 546 -14.27 -0.07 -4.65
N VAL A 547 -13.06 -0.36 -5.13
CA VAL A 547 -12.76 -1.64 -5.78
C VAL A 547 -13.08 -2.80 -4.84
N TRP A 548 -12.51 -2.82 -3.63
CA TRP A 548 -12.67 -3.97 -2.75
C TRP A 548 -14.04 -4.09 -2.12
N THR A 549 -14.64 -2.99 -1.67
CA THR A 549 -15.95 -3.03 -1.01
C THR A 549 -17.02 -3.46 -2.00
N ILE A 550 -17.04 -2.91 -3.22
CA ILE A 550 -18.04 -3.27 -4.24
C ILE A 550 -17.81 -4.70 -4.71
N THR A 551 -16.57 -5.03 -5.11
CA THR A 551 -16.25 -6.38 -5.59
C THR A 551 -16.63 -7.44 -4.55
N ILE A 552 -16.17 -7.33 -3.30
CA ILE A 552 -16.39 -8.39 -2.30
C ILE A 552 -17.86 -8.52 -1.92
N LEU A 553 -18.56 -7.41 -1.72
CA LEU A 553 -19.95 -7.43 -1.24
C LEU A 553 -20.93 -7.83 -2.35
N HIS A 554 -20.65 -7.54 -3.62
CA HIS A 554 -21.53 -7.92 -4.74
C HIS A 554 -21.16 -9.25 -5.41
N LEU A 555 -19.93 -9.77 -5.22
CA LEU A 555 -19.44 -11.00 -5.86
C LEU A 555 -20.34 -12.22 -5.64
N LYS A 556 -20.98 -12.33 -4.46
CA LYS A 556 -21.79 -13.50 -4.08
C LYS A 556 -23.24 -13.47 -4.58
N LEU A 557 -23.66 -12.42 -5.29
CA LEU A 557 -25.03 -12.29 -5.76
C LEU A 557 -25.38 -13.41 -6.76
N ALA A 558 -26.54 -14.06 -6.58
CA ALA A 558 -26.98 -15.19 -7.40
C ALA A 558 -27.07 -14.87 -8.91
N HIS A 559 -27.38 -13.63 -9.26
CA HIS A 559 -27.44 -13.14 -10.65
C HIS A 559 -26.09 -13.15 -11.39
N TYR A 560 -24.98 -13.30 -10.66
CA TYR A 560 -23.65 -13.49 -11.25
C TYR A 560 -23.22 -14.96 -11.34
N GLY A 561 -24.14 -15.90 -11.06
CA GLY A 561 -23.90 -17.34 -11.14
C GLY A 561 -23.28 -17.91 -9.87
N THR A 562 -23.87 -19.01 -9.37
CA THR A 562 -23.48 -19.66 -8.11
C THR A 562 -22.24 -20.54 -8.25
N TRP A 563 -21.44 -20.59 -7.18
CA TRP A 563 -20.31 -21.52 -7.02
C TRP A 563 -20.71 -22.92 -6.53
N GLU A 564 -21.91 -23.09 -5.98
CA GLU A 564 -22.27 -24.29 -5.22
C GLU A 564 -22.48 -25.54 -6.10
N ASN A 565 -22.84 -25.39 -7.37
CA ASN A 565 -23.22 -26.52 -8.25
C ASN A 565 -22.30 -26.75 -9.46
N GLY A 566 -21.04 -26.29 -9.45
CA GLY A 566 -20.27 -26.26 -10.70
C GLY A 566 -18.75 -26.22 -10.62
N PHE A 567 -18.12 -27.02 -9.77
CA PHE A 567 -16.91 -27.67 -10.27
C PHE A 567 -17.41 -28.78 -11.19
N LEU A 568 -17.18 -28.64 -12.51
CA LEU A 568 -17.33 -29.65 -13.55
C LEU A 568 -17.88 -31.01 -13.06
N PRO A 569 -19.08 -31.47 -13.50
CA PRO A 569 -19.19 -32.88 -13.73
C PRO A 569 -18.17 -33.19 -14.84
N LEU A 570 -17.01 -33.73 -14.45
CA LEU A 570 -16.24 -34.61 -15.31
C LEU A 570 -17.08 -35.88 -15.52
N GLU A 571 -18.27 -35.72 -16.09
CA GLU A 571 -18.92 -36.77 -16.85
C GLU A 571 -18.58 -36.48 -18.30
N LEU A 572 -17.60 -37.26 -18.75
CA LEU A 572 -17.23 -37.48 -20.13
C LEU A 572 -18.45 -37.48 -21.05
N TYR A 573 -18.42 -36.62 -22.06
CA TYR A 573 -18.81 -36.99 -23.42
C TYR A 573 -17.76 -36.50 -24.39
#